data_AF-Q2JV73-F1
#
_entry.id   AF-Q2JV73-F1
#
_cell.length_a   1.000
_cell.length_b   1.000
_cell.length_c   1.000
_cell.angle_alpha   90.00
_cell.angle_beta   90.00
_cell.angle_gamma   90.00
#
_symmetry.space_group_name_H-M   'P 1'
#
loop_
_entity.id
_entity.type
_entity.pdbx_description
1 polymer ?
#
loop_
_entity_poly.entity_id
_entity_poly.type
_entity_poly.pdbx_seq_one_letter_code
_entity_poly.pdbx_strand_id
1 'polypeptide(L)'
;MKEPAAAFRDSLLMYSFIWAVLAIGCFQVLPRLEIASAAQLQPWLGPAYLAGLGGSLLAALGSMLAVLAETAAGAASKRHLHRLAWALGTVGFLGVLFPLGLASVFFLRAAQSTDWWQKLLD
;
A
#
# COMPACT_ATOMS: atom_id res chain seq x y z
N MET A 1 15.59 13.06 18.91
CA MET A 1 15.25 11.73 18.34
C MET A 1 13.75 11.56 18.47
N LYS A 2 13.02 11.05 17.47
CA LYS A 2 11.57 10.80 17.59
C LYS A 2 11.35 9.65 18.57
N GLU A 3 10.35 9.75 19.44
CA GLU A 3 9.94 8.64 20.31
C GLU A 3 9.31 7.50 19.49
N PRO A 4 9.52 6.23 19.83
CA PRO A 4 8.97 5.08 19.09
C PRO A 4 7.45 5.14 18.93
N ALA A 5 6.73 5.56 19.99
CA ALA A 5 5.27 5.70 19.95
C ALA A 5 4.81 6.81 19.01
N ALA A 6 5.53 7.93 18.96
CA ALA A 6 5.27 9.01 18.02
C ALA A 6 5.52 8.55 16.57
N ALA A 7 6.63 7.83 16.33
CA ALA A 7 6.95 7.27 15.02
C ALA A 7 5.88 6.28 14.54
N PHE A 8 5.38 5.41 15.43
CA PHE A 8 4.27 4.51 15.14
C PHE A 8 3.00 5.28 14.73
N ARG A 9 2.54 6.20 15.59
CA ARG A 9 1.30 6.97 15.37
C ARG A 9 1.36 7.78 14.08
N ASP A 10 2.43 8.54 13.88
CA ASP A 10 2.59 9.39 12.70
C ASP A 10 2.58 8.54 11.43
N SER A 11 3.28 7.40 11.44
CA SER A 11 3.34 6.48 10.30
C SER A 11 1.99 5.81 10.04
N LEU A 12 1.28 5.38 11.09
CA LEU A 12 -0.03 4.76 10.96
C LEU A 12 -1.03 5.72 10.31
N LEU A 13 -1.05 6.98 10.74
CA LEU A 13 -1.90 8.02 10.15
C LEU A 13 -1.54 8.27 8.69
N MET A 14 -0.24 8.41 8.40
CA MET A 14 0.24 8.65 7.04
C MET A 14 -0.13 7.50 6.10
N TYR A 15 0.16 6.25 6.47
CA TYR A 15 -0.14 5.09 5.63
C TYR A 15 -1.64 4.84 5.48
N SER A 16 -2.42 5.03 6.55
CA SER A 16 -3.89 4.95 6.47
C SER A 16 -4.46 6.01 5.53
N PHE A 17 -3.92 7.23 5.57
CA PHE A 17 -4.31 8.31 4.67
C PHE A 17 -3.98 7.98 3.21
N ILE A 18 -2.75 7.55 2.93
CA ILE A 18 -2.32 7.14 1.58
C ILE A 18 -3.22 6.02 1.06
N TRP A 19 -3.43 4.98 1.85
CA TRP A 19 -4.32 3.89 1.47
C TRP A 19 -5.75 4.38 1.21
N ALA A 20 -6.31 5.26 2.04
CA ALA A 20 -7.67 5.75 1.86
C ALA A 20 -7.83 6.52 0.54
N VAL A 21 -6.86 7.36 0.20
CA VAL A 21 -6.84 8.08 -1.09
C VAL A 21 -6.79 7.09 -2.26
N LEU A 22 -5.92 6.08 -2.17
CA LEU A 22 -5.81 5.04 -3.21
C LEU A 22 -7.07 4.19 -3.34
N ALA A 23 -7.69 3.82 -2.21
CA ALA A 23 -8.93 3.05 -2.19
C ALA A 23 -10.09 3.85 -2.79
N ILE A 24 -10.22 5.14 -2.45
CA ILE A 24 -11.23 6.02 -3.07
C ILE A 24 -10.98 6.12 -4.57
N GLY A 25 -9.74 6.36 -4.99
CA GLY A 25 -9.38 6.37 -6.41
C GLY A 25 -9.80 5.09 -7.12
N CYS A 26 -9.40 3.94 -6.57
CA CYS A 26 -9.65 2.64 -7.17
C CYS A 26 -11.14 2.26 -7.21
N PHE A 27 -11.89 2.45 -6.13
CA PHE A 27 -13.27 1.94 -6.01
C PHE A 27 -14.35 2.96 -6.33
N GLN A 28 -14.06 4.26 -6.30
CA GLN A 28 -15.03 5.31 -6.62
C GLN A 28 -14.72 6.03 -7.92
N VAL A 29 -13.46 6.35 -8.19
CA VAL A 29 -13.09 7.16 -9.37
C VAL A 29 -13.05 6.31 -10.64
N LEU A 30 -12.37 5.16 -10.62
CA LEU A 30 -12.26 4.28 -11.80
C LEU A 30 -13.62 3.90 -12.41
N PRO A 31 -14.64 3.51 -11.62
CA PRO A 31 -15.96 3.21 -12.17
C PRO A 31 -16.66 4.41 -12.82
N ARG A 32 -16.48 5.60 -12.27
CA ARG A 32 -17.07 6.83 -12.81
C ARG A 32 -16.43 7.27 -14.12
N LEU A 33 -15.18 6.85 -14.35
CA LEU A 33 -14.45 7.06 -15.60
C LEU A 33 -14.65 5.89 -16.58
N GLU A 34 -15.52 4.93 -16.27
CA GLU A 34 -15.81 3.75 -17.10
C GLU A 34 -14.60 2.86 -17.41
N ILE A 35 -13.51 2.99 -16.63
CA ILE A 35 -12.29 2.19 -16.79
C ILE A 35 -12.49 0.74 -16.30
N ALA A 36 -13.30 0.56 -15.26
CA ALA A 36 -13.67 -0.74 -14.72
C ALA A 36 -15.08 -0.67 -14.13
N SER A 37 -15.89 -1.70 -14.30
CA SER A 37 -17.23 -1.69 -13.71
C SER A 37 -17.18 -1.96 -12.21
N ALA A 38 -18.17 -1.46 -11.46
CA ALA A 38 -18.28 -1.71 -10.02
C ALA A 38 -18.32 -3.22 -9.70
N ALA A 39 -18.97 -4.02 -10.56
CA ALA A 39 -19.03 -5.47 -10.43
C ALA A 39 -17.65 -6.15 -10.57
N GLN A 40 -16.76 -5.62 -11.42
CA GLN A 40 -15.40 -6.13 -11.57
C GLN A 40 -14.53 -5.82 -10.35
N LEU A 41 -14.77 -4.70 -9.67
CA LEU A 41 -14.02 -4.29 -8.49
C LEU A 41 -14.56 -4.88 -7.18
N GLN A 42 -15.85 -5.19 -7.10
CA GLN A 42 -16.51 -5.68 -5.88
C GLN A 42 -15.77 -6.86 -5.19
N PRO A 43 -15.26 -7.89 -5.89
CA PRO A 43 -14.53 -8.98 -5.25
C PRO A 43 -13.22 -8.55 -4.56
N TRP A 44 -12.64 -7.43 -5.01
CA TRP A 44 -11.36 -6.92 -4.51
C TRP A 44 -11.51 -5.96 -3.33
N LEU A 45 -12.74 -5.56 -3.02
CA LEU A 45 -13.03 -4.58 -1.98
C LEU A 45 -12.57 -5.08 -0.61
N GLY A 46 -13.03 -6.26 -0.18
CA GLY A 46 -12.61 -6.89 1.07
C GLY A 46 -11.09 -7.06 1.19
N PRO A 47 -10.42 -7.70 0.21
CA PRO A 47 -8.97 -7.81 0.18
C PRO A 47 -8.24 -6.46 0.25
N ALA A 48 -8.71 -5.43 -0.45
CA ALA A 48 -8.10 -4.10 -0.43
C ALA A 48 -8.24 -3.40 0.93
N TYR A 49 -9.34 -3.61 1.65
CA TYR A 49 -9.50 -3.12 3.02
C TYR A 49 -8.56 -3.83 3.99
N LEU A 50 -8.48 -5.17 3.92
CA LEU A 50 -7.57 -5.95 4.78
C LEU A 50 -6.10 -5.62 4.50
N ALA A 51 -5.71 -5.56 3.23
CA ALA A 51 -4.36 -5.20 2.81
C ALA A 51 -3.99 -3.77 3.21
N GLY A 52 -4.93 -2.83 3.10
CA GLY A 52 -4.72 -1.44 3.49
C GLY A 52 -4.57 -1.21 4.99
N LEU A 53 -5.54 -1.67 5.77
CA LEU A 53 -5.53 -1.52 7.23
C LEU A 53 -4.40 -2.33 7.86
N GLY A 54 -4.28 -3.60 7.49
CA GLY A 54 -3.17 -4.45 7.92
C GLY A 54 -1.83 -3.93 7.45
N GLY A 55 -1.75 -3.46 6.21
CA GLY A 55 -0.53 -2.90 5.65
C GLY A 55 -0.07 -1.63 6.37
N SER A 56 -1.00 -0.72 6.67
CA SER A 56 -0.72 0.50 7.42
C SER A 56 -0.20 0.19 8.82
N LEU A 57 -0.79 -0.80 9.50
CA LEU A 57 -0.33 -1.26 10.81
C LEU A 57 1.08 -1.84 10.74
N LEU A 58 1.35 -2.74 9.79
CA LEU A 58 2.67 -3.37 9.62
C LEU A 58 3.73 -2.33 9.26
N ALA A 59 3.42 -1.36 8.42
CA ALA A 59 4.34 -0.29 8.04
C ALA A 59 4.63 0.67 9.21
N ALA A 60 3.63 0.95 10.04
CA ALA A 60 3.79 1.71 11.27
C ALA A 60 4.66 0.98 12.31
N LEU A 61 4.44 -0.34 12.48
CA LEU A 61 5.29 -1.19 13.31
C LEU A 61 6.74 -1.22 12.81
N GLY A 62 6.93 -1.33 11.48
CA GLY A 62 8.25 -1.26 10.88
C GLY A 62 8.97 0.04 11.20
N SER A 63 8.26 1.17 11.14
CA SER A 63 8.79 2.49 11.49
C SER A 63 9.16 2.61 12.97
N MET A 64 8.33 2.06 13.87
CA MET A 64 8.63 1.99 15.30
C MET A 64 9.88 1.16 15.58
N LEU A 65 10.01 0.00 14.95
CA LEU A 65 11.16 -0.89 15.11
C LEU A 65 12.45 -0.27 14.56
N ALA A 66 12.37 0.49 13.47
CA ALA A 66 13.49 1.24 12.94
C ALA A 66 14.02 2.26 13.96
N VAL A 67 13.13 2.98 14.64
CA VAL A 67 13.50 3.94 15.69
C VAL A 67 14.06 3.21 16.93
N LEU A 68 13.47 2.09 17.34
CA LEU A 68 13.98 1.28 18.45
C LEU A 68 15.38 0.71 18.16
N ALA A 69 15.67 0.38 16.91
CA ALA A 69 16.98 -0.10 16.49
C ALA A 69 18.08 0.94 16.72
N GLU A 70 17.77 2.22 16.59
CA GLU A 70 18.73 3.31 16.83
C GLU A 70 19.13 3.44 18.30
N THR A 71 18.25 3.02 19.22
CA THR A 71 18.48 3.08 20.68
C THR A 71 18.93 1.75 21.29
N ALA A 72 19.03 0.68 20.49
CA ALA A 72 19.34 -0.64 21.00
C ALA A 72 20.83 -0.78 21.37
N ALA A 73 21.10 -1.32 22.56
CA ALA A 73 22.45 -1.68 22.97
C ALA A 73 22.89 -2.97 22.24
N GLY A 74 24.01 -2.90 21.52
CA GLY A 74 24.63 -4.04 20.85
C GLY A 74 24.30 -4.18 19.36
N ALA A 75 25.35 -4.41 18.56
CA ALA A 75 25.28 -4.46 17.10
C ALA A 75 24.36 -5.58 16.56
N ALA A 76 24.29 -6.72 17.25
CA ALA A 76 23.44 -7.84 16.84
C ALA A 76 21.94 -7.51 16.99
N SER A 77 21.55 -6.88 18.11
CA SER A 77 20.17 -6.45 18.37
C SER A 77 19.73 -5.38 17.38
N LYS A 78 20.58 -4.36 17.14
CA LYS A 78 20.34 -3.31 16.14
C LYS A 78 20.10 -3.89 14.74
N ARG A 79 20.94 -4.84 14.30
CA ARG A 79 20.80 -5.48 12.99
C ARG A 79 19.52 -6.29 12.88
N HIS A 80 19.12 -6.99 13.94
CA HIS A 80 17.87 -7.76 13.95
C HIS A 80 16.63 -6.85 13.87
N LEU A 81 16.60 -5.78 14.68
CA LEU A 81 15.52 -4.80 14.66
C LEU A 81 15.39 -4.11 13.30
N HIS A 82 16.50 -3.72 12.66
CA HIS A 82 16.44 -3.16 11.31
C HIS A 82 15.92 -4.15 10.27
N ARG A 83 16.26 -5.44 10.36
CA ARG A 83 15.70 -6.45 9.44
C ARG A 83 14.20 -6.61 9.62
N LEU A 84 13.72 -6.68 10.86
CA LEU A 84 12.30 -6.73 11.15
C LEU A 84 11.58 -5.46 10.70
N ALA A 85 12.17 -4.29 10.95
CA ALA A 85 11.67 -3.01 10.49
C ALA A 85 11.50 -2.98 8.97
N TRP A 86 12.51 -3.46 8.23
CA TRP A 86 12.47 -3.56 6.77
C TRP A 86 11.42 -4.54 6.28
N ALA A 87 11.34 -5.73 6.87
CA ALA A 87 10.38 -6.75 6.46
C ALA A 87 8.93 -6.27 6.67
N LEU A 88 8.62 -5.78 7.88
CA LEU A 88 7.30 -5.28 8.22
C LEU A 88 6.96 -4.00 7.46
N GLY A 89 7.92 -3.09 7.33
CA GLY A 89 7.81 -1.86 6.55
C GLY A 89 7.45 -2.14 5.10
N THR A 90 8.17 -3.06 4.46
CA THR A 90 7.99 -3.40 3.04
C THR A 90 6.66 -4.11 2.80
N VAL A 91 6.37 -5.17 3.58
CA VAL A 91 5.09 -5.89 3.45
C VAL A 91 3.93 -4.95 3.72
N GLY A 92 4.06 -4.10 4.74
CA GLY A 92 3.05 -3.12 5.08
C GLY A 92 2.79 -2.12 3.97
N PHE A 93 3.86 -1.55 3.42
CA PHE A 93 3.79 -0.60 2.31
C PHE A 93 3.18 -1.22 1.04
N LEU A 94 3.52 -2.47 0.71
CA LEU A 94 2.90 -3.18 -0.41
C LEU A 94 1.39 -3.38 -0.20
N GLY A 95 0.96 -3.66 1.03
CA GLY A 95 -0.46 -3.73 1.37
C GLY A 95 -1.19 -2.40 1.18
N VAL A 96 -0.57 -1.29 1.60
CA VAL A 96 -1.08 0.08 1.39
C VAL A 96 -1.22 0.41 -0.10
N LEU A 97 -0.24 0.00 -0.92
CA LEU A 97 -0.24 0.24 -2.36
C LEU A 97 -1.11 -0.74 -3.16
N PHE A 98 -1.72 -1.74 -2.52
CA PHE A 98 -2.54 -2.74 -3.22
C PHE A 98 -3.61 -2.13 -4.15
N PRO A 99 -4.39 -1.10 -3.76
CA PRO A 99 -5.37 -0.50 -4.66
C PRO A 99 -4.74 0.16 -5.89
N LEU A 100 -3.51 0.68 -5.78
CA LEU A 100 -2.78 1.24 -6.92
C LEU A 100 -2.40 0.16 -7.93
N GLY A 101 -1.94 -0.99 -7.45
CA GLY A 101 -1.65 -2.16 -8.30
C GLY A 101 -2.91 -2.66 -9.01
N LEU A 102 -4.03 -2.75 -8.28
CA LEU A 102 -5.32 -3.13 -8.84
C LEU A 102 -5.77 -2.14 -9.93
N ALA A 103 -5.73 -0.84 -9.64
CA ALA A 103 -6.08 0.21 -10.59
C ALA A 103 -5.22 0.12 -11.87
N SER A 104 -3.91 -0.11 -11.73
CA SER A 104 -2.99 -0.26 -12.87
C SER A 104 -3.37 -1.44 -13.77
N VAL A 105 -3.74 -2.59 -13.20
CA VAL A 105 -4.19 -3.76 -13.98
C VAL A 105 -5.45 -3.44 -14.79
N PHE A 106 -6.42 -2.76 -14.18
CA PHE A 106 -7.65 -2.39 -14.88
C PHE A 106 -7.43 -1.34 -15.95
N PHE A 107 -6.60 -0.32 -15.68
CA PHE A 107 -6.17 0.65 -16.69
C PHE A 107 -5.49 -0.02 -17.89
N LEU A 108 -4.57 -0.97 -17.65
CA LEU A 108 -3.89 -1.69 -18.72
C LEU A 108 -4.88 -2.52 -19.57
N ARG A 109 -5.85 -3.18 -18.93
CA ARG A 109 -6.89 -3.92 -19.65
C ARG A 109 -7.78 -3.00 -20.50
N ALA A 110 -8.18 -1.85 -19.94
CA ALA A 110 -8.97 -0.86 -20.68
C ALA A 110 -8.19 -0.31 -21.88
N ALA A 111 -6.90 0.00 -21.70
CA ALA A 111 -6.03 0.47 -22.78
C ALA A 111 -5.86 -0.58 -23.90
N GLN A 112 -5.78 -1.86 -23.55
CA GLN A 112 -5.70 -2.95 -24.54
C GLN A 112 -6.99 -3.13 -25.35
N SER A 113 -8.14 -2.75 -24.79
CA SER A 113 -9.44 -2.86 -25.49
C SER A 113 -9.76 -1.69 -26.41
N THR A 114 -8.94 -0.63 -26.43
CA THR A 114 -9.14 0.53 -27.32
C THR A 114 -8.56 0.31 -28.72
N ASP A 115 -9.32 0.65 -29.77
CA ASP A 115 -9.00 0.48 -31.20
C ASP A 115 -7.63 1.01 -31.64
N TRP A 116 -7.10 2.03 -30.97
CA TRP A 116 -5.77 2.58 -31.24
C TRP A 116 -4.64 1.58 -30.94
N TRP A 117 -4.78 0.76 -29.90
CA TRP A 117 -3.74 -0.18 -29.49
C TRP A 117 -3.67 -1.41 -30.40
N GLN A 118 -4.82 -1.86 -30.92
CA GLN A 118 -4.88 -2.90 -31.94
C GLN A 118 -4.22 -2.46 -33.25
N LYS A 119 -4.47 -1.21 -33.69
CA LYS A 119 -3.84 -0.63 -34.90
C LYS A 119 -2.33 -0.40 -34.80
N LEU A 120 -1.73 -0.46 -33.62
CA LEU A 120 -0.28 -0.32 -33.44
C LEU A 120 0.46 -1.66 -33.56
N LEU A 121 -0.27 -2.76 -33.44
CA LEU A 121 0.26 -4.14 -33.49
C LEU A 121 -0.03 -4.84 -34.82
N ASP A 122 -0.92 -4.27 -35.64
CA ASP A 122 -1.12 -4.59 -37.06
C ASP A 122 -0.17 -3.77 -37.97
#